data_AF-A0A914VD23-F1
#
_entry.id   AF-A0A914VD23-F1
#
_cell.length_a   1.000
_cell.length_b   1.000
_cell.length_c   1.000
_cell.angle_alpha   90.00
_cell.angle_beta   90.00
_cell.angle_gamma   90.00
#
_symmetry.space_group_name_H-M   'P 1'
#
loop_
_entity.id
_entity.type
_entity.pdbx_description
1 polymer ?
#
loop_
_entity_poly.entity_id
_entity_poly.type
_entity_poly.pdbx_seq_one_letter_code
_entity_poly.pdbx_strand_id
1 'polypeptide(L)'
;MAVTSNLVLLLVIAFVVCQKVEGYCPMFAAAIGPCLAGQCPGAAICVGGCCCQSVTAGQTQGQTQPNTCVNKVNDCAGKAALCTNPLYKDLMATNCQRFCGLC
;
A
#
# COMPACT_ATOMS: atom_id res chain seq x y z
N MET A 1 -16.85 -43.17 0.12
CA MET A 1 -16.88 -42.46 -1.18
C MET A 1 -17.60 -41.10 -1.13
N ALA A 2 -18.23 -40.70 -0.02
CA ALA A 2 -18.99 -39.44 0.09
C ALA A 2 -18.19 -38.23 0.64
N VAL A 3 -17.04 -38.48 1.28
CA VAL A 3 -16.23 -37.44 1.96
C VAL A 3 -15.52 -36.53 0.95
N THR A 4 -15.13 -37.08 -0.20
CA THR A 4 -14.51 -36.32 -1.30
C THR A 4 -15.51 -35.39 -1.98
N SER A 5 -16.80 -35.77 -2.06
CA SER A 5 -17.82 -34.95 -2.71
C SER A 5 -18.18 -33.69 -1.91
N ASN A 6 -18.30 -33.79 -0.58
CA ASN A 6 -18.54 -32.61 0.28
C ASN A 6 -17.31 -31.69 0.37
N LEU A 7 -16.10 -32.25 0.46
CA LEU A 7 -14.87 -31.46 0.48
C LEU A 7 -14.64 -30.73 -0.86
N VAL A 8 -14.87 -31.41 -1.98
CA VAL A 8 -14.80 -30.80 -3.32
C VAL A 8 -15.88 -29.72 -3.46
N LEU A 9 -17.09 -29.96 -2.97
CA LEU A 9 -18.16 -28.95 -3.01
C LEU A 9 -17.81 -27.70 -2.21
N LEU A 10 -17.23 -27.83 -1.01
CA LEU A 10 -16.78 -26.69 -0.21
C LEU A 10 -15.64 -25.92 -0.89
N LEU A 11 -14.68 -26.62 -1.52
CA LEU A 11 -13.60 -25.99 -2.28
C LEU A 11 -14.11 -25.28 -3.53
N VAL A 12 -15.10 -25.86 -4.23
CA VAL A 12 -15.74 -25.25 -5.40
C VAL A 12 -16.57 -24.03 -4.98
N ILE A 13 -17.32 -24.10 -3.87
CA ILE A 13 -18.07 -22.95 -3.35
C ILE A 13 -17.11 -21.82 -2.95
N ALA A 14 -16.00 -22.12 -2.25
CA ALA A 14 -15.00 -21.12 -1.90
C ALA A 14 -14.38 -20.44 -3.14
N PHE A 15 -14.12 -21.22 -4.20
CA PHE A 15 -13.62 -20.71 -5.47
C PHE A 15 -14.66 -19.84 -6.20
N VAL A 16 -15.92 -20.29 -6.27
CA VAL A 16 -17.04 -19.57 -6.89
C VAL A 16 -17.39 -18.29 -6.15
N VAL A 17 -17.36 -18.29 -4.81
CA VAL A 17 -17.55 -17.10 -3.96
C VAL A 17 -16.53 -16.02 -4.32
N CYS A 18 -15.29 -16.40 -4.66
CA CYS A 18 -14.27 -15.45 -5.06
C CYS A 18 -14.48 -14.87 -6.47
N GLN A 19 -15.15 -15.60 -7.38
CA GLN A 19 -15.35 -15.19 -8.78
C GLN A 19 -16.57 -14.29 -9.03
N LYS A 20 -17.54 -14.22 -8.11
CA LYS A 20 -18.87 -13.65 -8.39
C LYS A 20 -19.31 -12.49 -7.51
N VAL A 21 -18.46 -12.01 -6.59
CA VAL A 21 -18.93 -10.95 -5.70
C VAL A 21 -18.64 -9.59 -6.31
N GLU A 22 -19.69 -9.00 -6.87
CA GLU A 22 -19.77 -7.61 -7.36
C GLU A 22 -19.63 -6.55 -6.24
N GLY A 23 -18.82 -6.82 -5.21
CA GLY A 23 -18.77 -6.00 -4.00
C GLY A 23 -17.69 -6.36 -2.96
N TYR A 24 -16.89 -7.42 -3.12
CA TYR A 24 -15.74 -7.65 -2.20
C TYR A 24 -14.46 -6.98 -2.69
N CYS A 25 -14.29 -6.83 -4.00
CA CYS A 25 -13.16 -6.07 -4.52
C CYS A 25 -13.63 -4.66 -4.90
N PRO A 26 -13.12 -3.59 -4.27
CA PRO A 26 -13.41 -2.25 -4.75
C PRO A 26 -12.86 -2.13 -6.17
N MET A 27 -13.58 -1.43 -7.05
CA MET A 27 -13.09 -0.90 -8.33
C MET A 27 -12.50 -1.90 -9.36
N PHE A 28 -13.27 -2.93 -9.74
CA PHE A 28 -12.98 -3.80 -10.91
C PHE A 28 -11.71 -4.65 -10.83
N ALA A 29 -11.19 -4.87 -9.63
CA ALA A 29 -9.98 -5.64 -9.49
C ALA A 29 -10.25 -7.16 -9.49
N ALA A 30 -9.45 -7.90 -10.27
CA ALA A 30 -9.61 -9.34 -10.44
C ALA A 30 -9.18 -10.07 -9.15
N ALA A 31 -10.03 -11.00 -8.70
CA ALA A 31 -9.69 -11.92 -7.61
C ALA A 31 -8.73 -12.99 -8.15
N ILE A 32 -7.58 -13.15 -7.48
CA ILE A 32 -6.51 -14.09 -7.89
C ILE A 32 -6.70 -15.45 -7.22
N GLY A 33 -7.31 -15.48 -6.04
CA GLY A 33 -7.49 -16.70 -5.24
C GLY A 33 -7.81 -16.41 -3.78
N PRO A 34 -7.91 -17.45 -2.94
CA PRO A 34 -8.18 -17.30 -1.51
C PRO A 34 -6.94 -16.78 -0.75
N CYS A 35 -7.16 -16.03 0.34
CA CYS A 35 -6.05 -15.66 1.21
C CYS A 35 -5.60 -16.86 2.06
N LEU A 36 -4.30 -17.14 2.09
CA LEU A 36 -3.72 -18.02 3.11
C LEU A 36 -3.13 -17.15 4.21
N ALA A 37 -3.63 -17.31 5.44
CA ALA A 37 -3.19 -16.58 6.63
C ALA A 37 -3.20 -15.03 6.50
N GLY A 38 -4.05 -14.50 5.62
CA GLY A 38 -4.15 -13.05 5.37
C GLY A 38 -3.06 -12.50 4.45
N GLN A 39 -2.20 -13.35 3.89
CA GLN A 39 -1.22 -12.95 2.88
C GLN A 39 -1.68 -13.31 1.46
N CYS A 40 -1.32 -12.45 0.52
CA CYS A 40 -1.52 -12.63 -0.90
C CYS A 40 -0.19 -12.48 -1.64
N PRO A 41 0.06 -13.26 -2.71
CA PRO A 41 1.27 -13.10 -3.51
C PRO A 41 1.24 -11.75 -4.26
N GLY A 42 2.36 -11.03 -4.21
CA GLY A 42 2.51 -9.73 -4.88
C GLY A 42 1.91 -8.56 -4.08
N ALA A 43 1.38 -7.55 -4.79
CA ALA A 43 0.78 -6.36 -4.19
C ALA A 43 -0.72 -6.50 -3.91
N ALA A 44 -1.27 -7.71 -3.93
CA ALA A 44 -2.70 -7.94 -3.73
C ALA A 44 -3.11 -7.80 -2.26
N ILE A 45 -4.35 -7.37 -2.02
CA ILE A 45 -4.92 -7.20 -0.67
C ILE A 45 -5.93 -8.32 -0.37
N CYS A 46 -6.02 -8.74 0.89
CA CYS A 46 -7.02 -9.72 1.32
C CYS A 46 -8.31 -9.00 1.76
N VAL A 47 -9.41 -9.18 1.03
CA VAL A 47 -10.74 -8.64 1.36
C VAL A 47 -11.75 -9.78 1.37
N GLY A 48 -12.44 -9.97 2.49
CA GLY A 48 -13.50 -10.99 2.59
C GLY A 48 -13.05 -12.44 2.34
N GLY A 49 -11.77 -12.76 2.55
CA GLY A 49 -11.20 -14.10 2.28
C GLY A 49 -10.64 -14.29 0.86
N CYS A 50 -10.64 -13.24 0.03
CA CYS A 50 -10.11 -13.24 -1.32
C CYS A 50 -8.94 -12.28 -1.51
N CYS A 51 -7.95 -12.70 -2.29
CA CYS A 51 -6.84 -11.88 -2.76
C CYS A 51 -7.26 -11.07 -3.98
N CYS A 52 -7.38 -9.77 -3.78
CA CYS A 52 -7.79 -8.78 -4.76
C CYS A 52 -6.56 -8.07 -5.33
N GLN A 53 -6.37 -8.07 -6.66
CA GLN A 53 -5.31 -7.28 -7.30
C GLN A 53 -5.58 -5.80 -7.09
N SER A 54 -4.81 -5.09 -6.26
CA SER A 54 -4.91 -3.62 -6.30
C SER A 54 -4.38 -3.15 -7.65
N VAL A 55 -5.25 -2.66 -8.54
CA VAL A 55 -4.83 -1.93 -9.76
C VAL A 55 -4.12 -0.61 -9.43
N THR A 56 -3.98 -0.28 -8.15
CA THR A 56 -3.01 0.69 -7.67
C THR A 56 -1.67 0.01 -7.49
N ALA A 57 -0.87 0.00 -8.56
CA ALA A 57 0.56 -0.24 -8.45
C ALA A 57 1.15 0.68 -7.37
N GLY A 58 1.71 0.08 -6.30
CA GLY A 58 2.61 0.75 -5.38
C GLY A 58 1.98 1.80 -4.44
N GLN A 59 1.27 1.34 -3.41
CA GLN A 59 1.08 2.14 -2.19
C GLN A 59 1.31 1.22 -0.99
N THR A 60 2.57 1.15 -0.56
CA THR A 60 2.93 0.81 0.82
C THR A 60 2.07 1.66 1.75
N GLN A 61 1.46 1.01 2.73
CA GLN A 61 0.91 1.70 3.89
C GLN A 61 2.00 2.56 4.51
N GLY A 62 1.84 3.87 4.42
CA GLY A 62 2.83 4.83 4.92
C GLY A 62 2.59 6.18 4.30
N GLN A 63 1.63 6.91 4.89
CA GLN A 63 1.47 8.36 4.79
C GLN A 63 1.32 8.89 3.35
N THR A 64 0.20 9.55 3.10
CA THR A 64 0.10 10.55 2.03
C THR A 64 1.02 11.72 2.41
N GLN A 65 2.33 11.53 2.37
CA GLN A 65 3.28 12.62 2.29
C GLN A 65 2.98 13.25 0.94
N PRO A 66 2.64 14.55 0.87
CA PRO A 66 2.54 15.20 -0.41
C PRO A 66 3.88 14.97 -1.13
N ASN A 67 3.82 14.62 -2.41
CA ASN A 67 4.95 14.46 -3.33
C ASN A 67 5.84 15.74 -3.45
N THR A 68 5.66 16.72 -2.56
CA THR A 68 6.32 18.01 -2.48
C THR A 68 7.47 18.02 -1.48
N CYS A 69 7.88 16.88 -0.91
CA CYS A 69 9.12 16.88 -0.15
C CYS A 69 10.30 16.98 -1.11
N VAL A 70 10.66 18.22 -1.44
CA VAL A 70 11.74 18.61 -2.35
C VAL A 70 12.51 19.76 -1.74
N ASN A 71 13.79 19.88 -2.09
CA ASN A 71 14.52 21.09 -1.77
C ASN A 71 14.03 22.18 -2.73
N LYS A 72 13.41 23.24 -2.21
CA LYS A 72 13.01 24.40 -3.01
C LYS A 72 14.22 25.21 -3.49
N VAL A 73 15.33 25.11 -2.76
CA VAL A 73 16.59 25.78 -3.12
C VAL A 73 17.69 24.76 -3.34
N ASN A 74 18.61 25.07 -4.24
CA ASN A 74 19.74 24.19 -4.56
C ASN A 74 20.87 24.37 -3.54
N ASP A 75 20.92 25.50 -2.85
CA ASP A 75 21.95 25.89 -1.87
C ASP A 75 21.65 25.35 -0.46
N CYS A 76 21.29 24.07 -0.35
CA CYS A 76 21.09 23.45 0.96
C CYS A 76 22.42 23.01 1.61
N ALA A 77 23.46 22.75 0.80
CA ALA A 77 24.79 22.35 1.28
C ALA A 77 25.43 23.44 2.16
N GLY A 78 25.33 24.72 1.76
CA GLY A 78 25.81 25.86 2.56
C GLY A 78 25.00 26.12 3.84
N LYS A 79 23.85 25.46 3.99
CA LYS A 79 22.89 25.65 5.09
C LYS A 79 22.76 24.41 5.96
N ALA A 80 23.62 23.41 5.80
CA ALA A 80 23.57 22.16 6.56
C ALA A 80 23.59 22.36 8.08
N ALA A 81 24.39 23.33 8.56
CA ALA A 81 24.46 23.69 9.98
C ALA A 81 23.14 24.27 10.53
N LEU A 82 22.23 24.74 9.66
CA LEU A 82 20.94 25.29 10.06
C LEU A 82 19.89 24.21 10.30
N CYS A 83 20.06 22.99 9.76
CA CYS A 83 19.13 21.87 9.99
C CYS A 83 19.04 21.51 11.48
N THR A 84 20.14 21.63 12.21
CA THR A 84 20.23 21.35 13.65
C THR A 84 19.89 22.56 14.52
N ASN A 85 19.75 23.75 13.94
CA ASN A 85 19.45 24.96 14.69
C ASN A 85 17.92 25.12 14.82
N PRO A 86 17.36 25.10 16.04
CA PRO A 86 15.91 25.16 16.25
C PRO A 86 15.28 26.46 15.72
N LEU A 87 16.04 27.56 15.68
CA LEU A 87 15.58 28.85 15.18
C LEU A 87 15.35 28.83 13.65
N TYR A 88 16.10 28.02 12.92
CA TYR A 88 16.06 27.92 11.46
C TYR A 88 15.39 26.65 10.94
N LYS A 89 14.87 25.82 11.86
CA LYS A 89 14.25 24.55 11.54
C LYS A 89 13.02 24.72 10.64
N ASP A 90 12.22 25.75 10.86
CA ASP A 90 11.03 26.06 10.04
C ASP A 90 11.40 26.51 8.61
N LEU A 91 12.44 27.35 8.51
CA LEU A 91 12.99 27.80 7.23
C LEU A 91 13.58 26.61 6.44
N MET A 92 14.32 25.72 7.11
CA MET A 92 14.86 24.50 6.52
C MET A 92 13.76 23.49 6.17
N ALA A 93 12.71 23.39 7.00
CA ALA A 93 11.51 22.61 6.73
C ALA A 93 10.66 23.20 5.60
N THR A 94 10.96 24.39 5.07
CA THR A 94 10.30 24.91 3.87
C THR A 94 11.20 24.80 2.64
N ASN A 95 12.49 25.06 2.80
CA ASN A 95 13.42 25.23 1.67
C ASN A 95 14.30 24.01 1.39
N CYS A 96 14.64 23.22 2.41
CA CYS A 96 15.63 22.16 2.35
C CYS A 96 15.13 20.87 3.04
N GLN A 97 13.83 20.59 2.91
CA GLN A 97 13.16 19.48 3.60
C GLN A 97 13.85 18.13 3.37
N ARG A 98 14.18 17.80 2.12
CA ARG A 98 14.88 16.55 1.80
C ARG A 98 16.29 16.52 2.35
N PHE A 99 17.01 17.63 2.25
CA PHE A 99 18.41 17.72 2.68
C PHE A 99 18.55 17.58 4.20
N CYS A 100 17.63 18.19 4.96
CA CYS A 100 17.62 18.11 6.42
C CYS A 100 16.87 16.89 6.97
N GLY A 101 16.28 16.03 6.12
CA GLY A 101 15.48 14.88 6.57
C GLY A 101 14.21 15.29 7.33
N LEU A 102 13.61 16.41 6.95
CA LEU A 102 12.39 16.99 7.55
C LEU A 102 11.14 16.69 6.71
N CYS A 103 11.25 15.73 5.79
CA CYS A 103 10.10 14.91 5.42
C CYS A 103 9.77 14.02 6.64
#